data_AF-D5SZE9-F1
#
_entry.id   AF-D5SZE9-F1
#
_cell.length_a   1.000
_cell.length_b   1.000
_cell.length_c   1.000
_cell.angle_alpha   90.00
_cell.angle_beta   90.00
_cell.angle_gamma   90.00
#
_symmetry.space_group_name_H-M   'P 1'
#
loop_
_entity.id
_entity.type
_entity.pdbx_description
1 polymer ?
#
loop_
_entity_poly.entity_id
_entity_poly.type
_entity_poly.pdbx_seq_one_letter_code
_entity_poly.pdbx_strand_id
1 'polypeptide(L)'
;MFAMRLALAMRRVDVDAMLDEMEPEDLREWQAFASIDPFDEERADLRNGILIANLGAMLAPFCGSHLAELRPVQFMPFSQQSDVISTEISEEQERLNWANLEAAVAMMSDSK
;
A
#
# COMPACT_ATOMS: atom_id res chain seq x y z
N MET A 1 -8.87 -2.68 -3.44
CA MET A 1 -8.67 -3.56 -4.62
C MET A 1 -9.27 -4.96 -4.44
N PHE A 2 -9.10 -5.63 -3.29
CA PHE A 2 -9.56 -7.01 -3.06
C PHE A 2 -11.06 -7.27 -3.37
N ALA A 3 -11.99 -6.56 -2.73
CA ALA A 3 -13.44 -6.84 -2.84
C ALA A 3 -13.96 -6.69 -4.28
N MET A 4 -13.45 -5.71 -5.03
CA MET A 4 -13.79 -5.52 -6.43
C MET A 4 -13.33 -6.68 -7.32
N ARG A 5 -12.13 -7.22 -7.06
CA ARG A 5 -11.60 -8.38 -7.79
C ARG A 5 -12.36 -9.66 -7.47
N LEU A 6 -12.72 -9.84 -6.20
CA LEU A 6 -13.59 -10.93 -5.77
C LEU A 6 -14.96 -10.85 -6.47
N ALA A 7 -15.59 -9.66 -6.51
CA ALA A 7 -16.86 -9.45 -7.21
C ALA A 7 -16.76 -9.78 -8.71
N LEU A 8 -15.70 -9.34 -9.39
CA LEU A 8 -15.46 -9.68 -10.79
C LEU A 8 -15.29 -11.19 -11.01
N ALA A 9 -14.53 -11.88 -10.15
CA ALA A 9 -14.35 -13.32 -10.21
C ALA A 9 -15.68 -14.08 -10.01
N MET A 10 -16.54 -13.57 -9.13
CA MET A 10 -17.88 -14.09 -8.86
C MET A 10 -18.94 -13.61 -9.87
N ARG A 11 -18.56 -12.78 -10.87
CA ARG A 11 -19.46 -12.16 -11.87
C ARG A 11 -20.59 -11.34 -11.24
N ARG A 12 -20.30 -10.67 -10.13
CA ARG A 12 -21.20 -9.75 -9.42
C ARG A 12 -20.83 -8.32 -9.80
N VAL A 13 -21.82 -7.51 -10.16
CA VAL A 13 -21.62 -6.10 -10.53
C VAL A 13 -21.76 -5.19 -9.29
N ASP A 14 -22.59 -5.60 -8.33
CA ASP A 14 -22.80 -4.90 -7.08
C ASP A 14 -21.88 -5.48 -5.99
N VAL A 15 -20.87 -4.70 -5.62
CA VAL A 15 -19.86 -5.09 -4.62
C VAL A 15 -20.45 -4.99 -3.21
N ASP A 16 -21.27 -3.99 -2.94
CA ASP A 16 -21.82 -3.74 -1.61
C ASP A 16 -22.82 -4.83 -1.23
N ALA A 17 -23.73 -5.18 -2.15
CA ALA A 17 -24.65 -6.29 -1.94
C ALA A 17 -23.93 -7.63 -1.77
N MET A 18 -22.83 -7.86 -2.49
CA MET A 18 -22.02 -9.07 -2.30
C MET A 18 -21.39 -9.11 -0.92
N LEU A 19 -20.85 -7.99 -0.44
CA LEU A 19 -20.22 -7.90 0.88
C LEU A 19 -21.24 -8.06 2.02
N ASP A 20 -22.44 -7.51 1.86
CA ASP A 20 -23.54 -7.65 2.83
C ASP A 20 -24.05 -9.10 2.93
N GLU A 21 -23.98 -9.88 1.85
CA GLU A 21 -24.34 -11.30 1.83
C GLU A 21 -23.25 -12.22 2.41
N MET A 22 -22.01 -11.73 2.54
CA MET A 22 -20.88 -12.53 3.04
C MET A 22 -20.82 -12.51 4.56
N GLU A 23 -20.58 -13.68 5.17
CA GLU A 23 -20.24 -13.71 6.58
C GLU A 23 -18.85 -13.10 6.82
N PRO A 24 -18.62 -12.43 7.97
CA PRO A 24 -17.32 -11.82 8.28
C PRO A 24 -16.15 -12.81 8.27
N GLU A 25 -16.43 -14.08 8.55
CA GLU A 25 -15.43 -15.16 8.60
C GLU A 25 -14.99 -15.56 7.18
N ASP A 26 -15.94 -15.71 6.26
CA ASP A 26 -15.65 -15.94 4.84
C ASP A 26 -14.80 -14.80 4.26
N LEU A 27 -15.16 -13.56 4.58
CA LEU A 27 -14.42 -12.40 4.09
C LEU A 27 -12.96 -12.42 4.56
N ARG A 28 -12.71 -12.79 5.82
CA ARG A 28 -11.35 -12.93 6.35
C ARG A 28 -10.60 -14.08 5.71
N GLU A 29 -11.26 -15.21 5.44
CA GLU A 29 -10.64 -16.35 4.78
C GLU A 29 -10.18 -15.98 3.37
N TRP A 30 -11.03 -15.31 2.60
CA TRP A 30 -10.65 -14.86 1.25
C TRP A 30 -9.57 -13.79 1.26
N GLN A 31 -9.56 -12.90 2.25
CA GLN A 31 -8.47 -11.94 2.42
C GLN A 31 -7.16 -12.62 2.79
N ALA A 32 -7.20 -13.61 3.69
CA ALA A 32 -6.03 -14.41 4.06
C ALA A 32 -5.50 -15.17 2.84
N PHE A 33 -6.38 -15.79 2.05
CA PHE A 33 -6.02 -16.45 0.79
C PHE A 33 -5.37 -15.47 -0.19
N ALA A 34 -5.96 -14.28 -0.39
CA ALA A 34 -5.39 -13.28 -1.27
C ALA A 34 -4.00 -12.80 -0.83
N SER A 35 -3.73 -12.77 0.49
CA SER A 35 -2.42 -12.36 1.02
C SER A 35 -1.29 -13.36 0.77
N ILE A 36 -1.62 -14.65 0.64
CA ILE A 36 -0.66 -15.72 0.36
C ILE A 36 -0.48 -15.99 -1.14
N ASP A 37 -1.43 -15.56 -1.99
CA ASP A 37 -1.39 -15.82 -3.42
C ASP A 37 -0.15 -15.17 -4.06
N PRO A 38 0.78 -15.97 -4.61
CA PRO A 38 1.95 -15.43 -5.26
C PRO A 38 1.60 -14.60 -6.51
N PHE A 39 0.44 -14.79 -7.15
CA PHE A 39 0.11 -14.16 -8.44
C PHE A 39 -0.63 -12.83 -8.36
N ASP A 40 -0.70 -12.23 -7.18
CA ASP A 40 -1.29 -10.91 -7.07
C ASP A 40 -0.53 -9.86 -7.91
N GLU A 41 -1.22 -8.84 -8.42
CA GLU A 41 -0.67 -7.81 -9.32
C GLU A 41 0.53 -7.09 -8.68
N GLU A 42 0.44 -6.74 -7.39
CA GLU A 42 1.55 -6.11 -6.65
C GLU A 42 2.77 -7.05 -6.55
N ARG A 43 2.54 -8.36 -6.37
CA ARG A 43 3.62 -9.36 -6.38
C ARG A 43 4.14 -9.65 -7.78
N ALA A 44 3.31 -9.49 -8.82
CA ALA A 44 3.73 -9.57 -10.21
C ALA A 44 4.66 -8.41 -10.58
N ASP A 45 4.32 -7.20 -10.14
CA ASP A 45 5.18 -6.02 -10.25
C ASP A 45 6.49 -6.22 -9.49
N LEU A 46 6.47 -6.87 -8.31
CA LEU A 46 7.69 -7.23 -7.58
C LEU A 46 8.58 -8.19 -8.34
N ARG A 47 8.00 -9.25 -8.91
CA ARG A 47 8.77 -10.20 -9.72
C ARG A 47 9.39 -9.50 -10.92
N ASN A 48 8.64 -8.64 -11.60
CA ASN A 48 9.14 -7.87 -12.73
C ASN A 48 10.26 -6.91 -12.31
N GLY A 49 10.11 -6.20 -11.19
CA GLY A 49 11.15 -5.35 -10.62
C GLY A 49 12.43 -6.12 -10.26
N ILE A 50 12.29 -7.32 -9.70
CA ILE A 50 13.44 -8.21 -9.39
C ILE A 50 14.14 -8.65 -10.68
N LEU A 51 13.39 -9.00 -11.73
CA LEU A 51 13.97 -9.37 -13.02
C LEU A 51 14.74 -8.20 -13.64
N ILE A 52 14.18 -7.00 -13.63
CA ILE A 52 14.82 -5.80 -14.17
C ILE A 52 16.08 -5.44 -13.37
N ALA A 53 16.05 -5.50 -12.03
CA ALA A 53 17.21 -5.25 -11.19
C ALA A 53 18.37 -6.23 -11.47
N ASN A 54 18.05 -7.53 -11.60
CA ASN A 54 19.04 -8.54 -11.94
C ASN A 54 19.62 -8.36 -13.35
N LEU A 55 18.76 -8.00 -14.32
CA LEU A 55 19.22 -7.69 -15.67
C LEU A 55 20.13 -6.45 -15.68
N GLY A 56 19.79 -5.42 -14.91
CA GLY A 56 20.61 -4.22 -14.73
C GLY A 56 21.99 -4.54 -14.16
N ALA A 57 22.04 -5.36 -13.10
CA ALA A 57 23.30 -5.82 -12.51
C ALA A 57 24.15 -6.63 -13.50
N MET A 58 23.52 -7.49 -14.32
CA MET A 58 24.21 -8.27 -15.35
C MET A 58 24.78 -7.39 -16.47
N LEU A 59 24.08 -6.32 -16.85
CA LEU A 59 24.48 -5.41 -17.93
C LEU A 59 25.41 -4.28 -17.48
N ALA A 60 25.55 -4.03 -16.17
CA ALA A 60 26.36 -2.97 -15.61
C ALA A 60 27.83 -2.93 -16.11
N PRO A 61 28.53 -4.07 -16.35
CA PRO A 61 29.88 -4.06 -16.92
C PRO A 61 29.95 -3.50 -18.35
N PHE A 62 28.84 -3.52 -19.10
CA PHE A 62 28.78 -3.13 -20.51
C PHE A 62 28.10 -1.79 -20.74
N CYS A 63 27.12 -1.44 -19.90
CA CYS A 63 26.23 -0.29 -20.11
C CYS A 63 26.34 0.78 -19.00
N GLY A 64 27.18 0.55 -17.98
CA GLY A 64 27.49 1.52 -16.92
C GLY A 64 27.00 1.08 -15.53
N SER A 65 27.71 1.52 -14.49
CA SER A 65 27.50 1.08 -13.11
C SER A 65 26.16 1.48 -12.51
N HIS A 66 25.53 2.55 -13.01
CA HIS A 66 24.21 3.02 -12.57
C HIS A 66 23.12 1.95 -12.72
N LEU A 67 23.29 0.98 -13.63
CA LEU A 67 22.35 -0.13 -13.81
C LEU A 67 22.40 -1.16 -12.68
N ALA A 68 23.52 -1.27 -11.96
CA ALA A 68 23.65 -2.15 -10.79
C ALA A 68 22.94 -1.59 -9.55
N GLU A 69 22.61 -0.30 -9.55
CA GLU A 69 21.92 0.38 -8.45
C GLU A 69 20.39 0.31 -8.58
N LEU A 70 19.87 -0.30 -9.63
CA LEU A 70 18.44 -0.48 -9.87
C LEU A 70 17.83 -1.36 -8.77
N ARG A 71 16.89 -0.79 -8.02
CA ARG A 71 16.16 -1.50 -6.97
C ARG A 71 14.80 -1.95 -7.50
N PRO A 72 14.33 -3.16 -7.15
CA PRO A 72 13.03 -3.67 -7.60
C PRO A 72 11.86 -2.71 -7.35
N VAL A 73 11.87 -2.03 -6.20
CA VAL A 73 10.83 -1.09 -5.76
C VAL A 73 10.71 0.14 -6.69
N GLN A 74 11.78 0.51 -7.43
CA GLN A 74 11.73 1.62 -8.38
C GLN A 74 10.80 1.34 -9.57
N PHE A 75 10.48 0.08 -9.82
CA PHE A 75 9.59 -0.36 -10.90
C PHE A 75 8.17 -0.66 -10.41
N MET A 76 7.85 -0.28 -9.16
CA MET A 76 6.54 -0.43 -8.54
C MET A 76 5.89 0.93 -8.29
N PRO A 77 5.16 1.49 -9.27
CA PRO A 77 4.60 2.85 -9.14
C PRO A 77 3.57 2.97 -8.01
N PHE A 78 2.82 1.90 -7.72
CA PHE A 78 1.76 1.93 -6.71
C PHE A 78 2.28 1.73 -5.28
N SER A 79 3.33 0.93 -5.09
CA SER A 79 3.96 0.78 -3.77
C SER A 79 4.66 2.07 -3.32
N GLN A 80 5.13 2.90 -4.25
CA GLN A 80 5.71 4.22 -3.95
C GLN A 80 4.67 5.24 -3.47
N GLN A 81 3.41 5.15 -3.92
CA GLN A 81 2.34 6.04 -3.48
C GLN A 81 1.91 5.78 -2.03
N SER A 82 1.91 4.51 -1.62
CA SER A 82 1.57 4.11 -0.25
C SER A 82 2.48 4.76 0.80
N ASP A 83 3.79 4.86 0.51
CA ASP A 83 4.77 5.47 1.42
C ASP A 83 4.55 6.99 1.55
N VAL A 84 4.23 7.67 0.45
CA VAL A 84 3.95 9.12 0.45
C VAL A 84 2.68 9.42 1.26
N ILE A 85 1.59 8.69 1.00
CA ILE A 85 0.31 8.89 1.68
C ILE A 85 0.45 8.61 3.19
N SER A 86 1.19 7.57 3.57
CA SER A 86 1.43 7.24 4.98
C SER A 86 2.22 8.32 5.71
N THR A 87 3.16 8.95 5.02
CA THR A 87 3.98 10.05 5.57
C THR A 87 3.14 11.31 5.77
N GLU A 88 2.33 11.68 4.78
CA GLU A 88 1.44 12.85 4.85
C GLU A 88 0.41 12.73 5.97
N ILE A 89 -0.22 11.55 6.11
CA ILE A 89 -1.20 11.28 7.17
C ILE A 89 -0.56 11.41 8.56
N SER A 90 0.66 10.90 8.74
CA SER A 90 1.37 10.98 10.02
C SER A 90 1.70 12.42 10.42
N GLU A 91 2.15 13.24 9.47
CA GLU A 91 2.48 14.66 9.71
C GLU A 91 1.22 15.48 10.06
N GLU A 92 0.09 15.19 9.41
CA GLU A 92 -1.18 15.83 9.72
C GLU A 92 -1.69 15.44 11.12
N GLN A 93 -1.54 14.17 11.50
CA GLN A 93 -1.87 13.68 12.84
C GLN A 93 -1.05 14.39 13.94
N GLU A 94 0.25 14.58 13.72
CA GLU A 94 1.14 15.29 14.65
C GLU A 94 0.76 16.76 14.78
N ARG A 95 0.39 17.41 13.67
CA ARG A 95 -0.10 18.81 13.68
C ARG A 95 -1.38 18.96 14.49
N LEU A 96 -2.33 18.03 14.32
CA LEU A 96 -3.58 18.03 15.09
C LEU A 96 -3.33 17.76 16.58
N ASN A 97 -2.42 16.84 16.90
CA ASN A 97 -2.01 16.58 18.28
C ASN A 97 -1.41 17.82 18.95
N TRP A 98 -0.56 18.56 18.23
CA TRP A 98 0.01 19.80 18.77
C TRP A 98 -1.03 20.90 18.97
N ALA A 99 -1.92 21.11 18.00
CA ALA A 99 -2.98 22.10 18.12
C ALA A 99 -3.92 21.83 19.32
N ASN A 100 -4.24 20.55 19.57
CA ASN A 100 -5.05 20.14 20.72
C ASN A 100 -4.34 20.39 22.06
N LEU A 101 -3.03 20.18 22.13
CA LEU A 101 -2.23 20.46 23.31
C LEU A 101 -2.15 21.96 23.60
N GLU A 102 -1.96 22.79 22.58
CA GLU A 102 -1.94 24.24 22.73
C GLU A 102 -3.29 24.78 23.22
N ALA A 103 -4.40 24.29 22.68
CA ALA A 103 -5.74 24.65 23.11
C ALA A 103 -6.02 24.26 24.58
N ALA A 104 -5.57 23.08 25.00
CA ALA A 104 -5.71 22.62 26.38
C ALA A 104 -4.91 23.48 27.37
N VAL A 105 -3.68 23.88 27.00
CA VAL A 105 -2.85 24.77 27.81
C VAL A 105 -3.47 26.16 27.93
N ALA A 106 -4.02 26.70 26.85
CA ALA A 106 -4.73 27.99 26.87
C ALA A 106 -5.96 27.96 27.80
N MET A 107 -6.77 26.89 27.74
CA MET A 107 -7.92 26.69 28.62
C MET A 107 -7.54 26.56 30.10
N MET A 108 -6.39 25.97 30.41
CA MET A 108 -5.88 25.88 31.79
C MET A 108 -5.31 27.20 32.31
N SER A 109 -4.87 28.09 31.41
CA SER A 109 -4.34 29.41 31.75
C SER A 109 -5.45 30.43 32.06
N ASP A 110 -6.62 30.31 31.43
CA ASP A 110 -7.77 31.21 31.64
C ASP A 110 -8.59 30.89 32.91
N SER A 111 -8.27 29.80 33.63
CA SER A 111 -8.98 29.38 34.85
C SER A 111 -8.37 29.91 36.16
N LYS A 112 -7.53 30.95 36.12
CA LYS A 112 -6.97 31.65 37.29
C LYS A 112 -7.43 33.10 37.35
#